data_AF-A0A2M7UEZ7-F1
#
_entry.id   AF-A0A2M7UEZ7-F1
#
_cell.length_a   1.000
_cell.length_b   1.000
_cell.length_c   1.000
_cell.angle_alpha   90.00
_cell.angle_beta   90.00
_cell.angle_gamma   90.00
#
_symmetry.space_group_name_H-M   'P 1'
#
loop_
_entity.id
_entity.type
_entity.pdbx_description
1 polymer ?
#
loop_
_entity_poly.entity_id
_entity_poly.type
_entity_poly.pdbx_seq_one_letter_code
_entity_poly.pdbx_strand_id
1 'polypeptide(L)'
;MLKFMFKDIQEEIKSAQPPTTAGRSKIHLGAVSFNHLVFLTAQAAKRPYDYFVQEIKSKTIVGKRSKHPIEIDGAAIVAAMSFGALSATAKIAIAKGATLAG
;
A
#
# COMPACT_ATOMS: atom_id res chain seq x y z
N MET A 1 2.13 -14.09 -3.90
CA MET A 1 3.54 -13.65 -3.84
C MET A 1 3.75 -12.43 -2.92
N LEU A 2 3.16 -11.25 -3.17
CA LEU A 2 3.31 -10.08 -2.28
C LEU A 2 2.85 -10.29 -0.82
N LYS A 3 1.83 -11.13 -0.61
CA LYS A 3 1.30 -11.44 0.72
C LYS A 3 2.28 -12.25 1.59
N PHE A 4 3.18 -13.00 0.96
CA PHE A 4 4.28 -13.66 1.65
C PHE A 4 5.31 -12.59 2.04
N MET A 5 5.80 -11.80 1.07
CA MET A 5 6.85 -10.79 1.30
C MET A 5 6.57 -9.80 2.46
N PHE A 6 5.40 -9.18 2.52
CA PHE A 6 5.12 -8.23 3.62
C PHE A 6 4.98 -8.92 4.98
N LYS A 7 4.47 -10.16 5.00
CA LYS A 7 4.32 -10.92 6.23
C LYS A 7 5.68 -11.39 6.73
N ASP A 8 6.55 -11.82 5.82
CA ASP A 8 7.92 -12.23 6.13
C ASP A 8 8.71 -11.07 6.74
N ILE A 9 8.62 -9.87 6.16
CA ILE A 9 9.20 -8.64 6.74
C ILE A 9 8.63 -8.34 8.13
N GLN A 10 7.33 -8.52 8.34
CA GLN A 10 6.72 -8.31 9.67
C GLN A 10 7.21 -9.33 10.70
N GLU A 11 7.35 -10.60 10.33
CA GLU A 11 7.88 -11.64 11.22
C GLU A 11 9.35 -11.39 11.54
N GLU A 12 10.15 -10.97 10.56
CA GLU A 12 11.55 -10.56 10.75
C GLU A 12 11.66 -9.40 11.75
N ILE A 13 10.85 -8.34 11.59
CA ILE A 13 10.83 -7.18 12.50
C ILE A 13 10.38 -7.57 13.91
N LYS A 14 9.38 -8.46 14.05
CA LYS A 14 8.93 -8.95 15.36
C LYS A 14 10.03 -9.68 16.14
N SER A 15 10.92 -10.39 15.44
CA SER A 15 12.05 -11.09 16.05
C SER A 15 13.14 -10.15 16.59
N ALA A 16 13.24 -8.93 16.03
CA ALA A 16 14.31 -7.97 16.27
C ALA A 16 13.93 -6.77 17.18
N GLN A 17 12.71 -6.71 17.76
CA GLN A 17 12.19 -5.75 18.78
C GLN A 17 11.56 -4.43 18.27
N PRO A 18 10.84 -3.63 19.12
CA PRO A 18 9.52 -3.86 19.74
C PRO A 18 8.35 -3.71 18.72
N PRO A 19 7.09 -4.06 19.06
CA PRO A 19 6.01 -4.11 18.07
C PRO A 19 5.65 -2.72 17.55
N THR A 20 6.10 -2.40 16.34
CA THR A 20 5.68 -1.22 15.56
C THR A 20 4.30 -1.41 14.93
N THR A 21 3.42 -2.15 15.62
CA THR A 21 2.00 -2.15 15.24
C THR A 21 1.41 -0.86 15.77
N ALA A 22 0.98 0.04 14.88
CA ALA A 22 0.20 1.19 15.29
C ALA A 22 -0.95 0.69 16.16
N GLY A 23 -1.07 1.20 17.38
CA GLY A 23 -2.13 0.84 18.32
C GLY A 23 -3.49 1.18 17.73
N ARG A 24 -4.03 0.27 16.93
CA ARG A 24 -5.46 0.08 16.82
C ARG A 24 -5.79 -1.05 17.79
N SER A 25 -6.84 -0.85 18.57
CA SER A 25 -7.61 -1.95 19.13
C SER A 25 -7.65 -3.06 18.08
N LYS A 26 -7.42 -4.32 18.46
CA LYS A 26 -7.87 -5.44 17.63
C LYS A 26 -9.36 -5.19 17.46
N ILE A 27 -9.75 -4.53 16.37
CA ILE A 27 -11.14 -4.17 16.14
C ILE A 27 -11.80 -5.52 16.05
N HIS A 28 -12.63 -5.85 17.04
CA HIS A 28 -13.45 -7.06 17.04
C HIS A 28 -14.58 -6.96 15.99
N LEU A 29 -14.39 -6.18 14.91
CA LEU A 29 -15.07 -6.39 13.64
C LEU A 29 -14.37 -7.59 13.02
N GLY A 30 -14.78 -8.79 13.41
CA GLY A 30 -14.64 -9.93 12.52
C GLY A 30 -15.18 -9.51 11.15
N ALA A 31 -14.43 -9.79 10.08
CA ALA A 31 -14.85 -9.69 8.68
C ALA A 31 -14.56 -8.40 7.88
N VAL A 32 -13.40 -7.74 8.06
CA VAL A 32 -12.81 -6.98 6.93
C VAL A 32 -11.42 -7.53 6.60
N SER A 33 -11.41 -8.63 5.84
CA SER A 33 -10.20 -9.24 5.30
C SER A 33 -10.34 -9.39 3.79
N PHE A 34 -9.26 -9.07 3.06
CA PHE A 34 -9.17 -9.30 1.62
C PHE A 34 -9.37 -10.78 1.24
N ASN A 35 -9.31 -11.72 2.19
CA ASN A 35 -9.59 -13.15 1.96
C ASN A 35 -11.03 -13.45 1.57
N HIS A 36 -11.97 -12.56 1.88
CA HIS A 36 -13.40 -12.77 1.60
C HIS A 36 -13.86 -12.09 0.30
N LEU A 37 -12.92 -11.50 -0.47
CA LEU A 37 -13.22 -10.86 -1.74
C LEU A 37 -12.93 -11.84 -2.89
N VAL A 38 -13.89 -11.98 -3.80
CA VAL A 38 -13.71 -12.69 -5.06
C VAL A 38 -13.72 -11.67 -6.19
N PHE A 39 -12.67 -11.66 -7.01
CA PHE A 39 -12.56 -10.77 -8.15
C PHE A 39 -13.15 -11.46 -9.39
N LEU A 40 -14.13 -10.82 -10.03
CA LEU A 40 -14.61 -11.22 -11.35
C LEU A 40 -13.72 -10.56 -12.39
N THR A 41 -13.00 -11.37 -13.17
CA THR A 41 -12.19 -10.87 -14.28
C THR A 41 -13.09 -10.38 -15.41
N ALA A 42 -12.56 -9.54 -16.30
CA ALA A 42 -13.28 -9.17 -17.52
C ALA A 42 -13.63 -10.44 -18.31
N GLN A 43 -14.93 -10.70 -18.51
CA GLN A 43 -15.43 -11.83 -19.29
C GLN A 43 -16.14 -11.29 -20.54
N ALA A 44 -15.72 -11.78 -21.72
CA ALA A 44 -16.34 -11.67 -23.05
C ALA A 44 -16.67 -10.27 -23.62
N ALA A 45 -17.13 -9.31 -22.81
CA ALA A 45 -17.48 -7.95 -23.22
C ALA A 45 -16.26 -7.06 -23.48
N LYS A 46 -15.11 -7.35 -22.86
CA LYS A 46 -13.85 -6.63 -23.08
C LYS A 46 -12.69 -7.61 -23.05
N ARG A 47 -11.83 -7.55 -24.07
CA ARG A 47 -10.61 -8.36 -24.10
C ARG A 47 -9.73 -7.97 -22.89
N PRO A 48 -9.21 -8.94 -22.12
CA PRO A 48 -8.24 -8.65 -21.07
C PRO A 48 -7.06 -7.86 -21.63
N TYR A 49 -6.51 -6.94 -20.83
CA TYR A 49 -5.29 -6.25 -21.20
C TYR A 49 -4.14 -7.25 -21.30
N ASP A 50 -3.46 -7.25 -22.44
CA ASP A 50 -2.25 -8.03 -22.65
C ASP A 50 -1.05 -7.24 -22.17
N TYR A 51 -0.39 -7.72 -21.12
CA TYR A 51 0.73 -7.04 -20.48
C TYR A 51 2.02 -7.05 -21.32
N PHE A 52 2.13 -7.88 -22.37
CA PHE A 52 3.27 -7.83 -23.30
C PHE A 52 3.08 -6.80 -24.41
N VAL A 53 1.82 -6.44 -24.71
CA VAL A 53 1.48 -5.59 -25.85
C VAL A 53 1.01 -4.20 -25.40
N GLN A 54 0.35 -4.10 -24.24
CA GLN A 54 -0.32 -2.89 -23.78
C GLN A 54 0.30 -2.38 -22.49
N GLU A 55 0.52 -1.07 -22.43
CA GLU A 55 0.99 -0.38 -21.23
C GLU A 55 -0.11 -0.34 -20.16
N ILE A 56 0.18 -0.86 -18.97
CA ILE A 56 -0.71 -0.78 -17.81
C ILE A 56 -0.37 0.49 -17.03
N LYS A 57 -1.29 1.47 -17.05
CA LYS A 57 -1.11 2.75 -16.35
C LYS A 57 -1.65 2.65 -14.92
N SER A 58 -0.77 2.87 -13.94
CA SER A 58 -1.12 2.98 -12.51
C SER A 58 -1.23 4.43 -12.00
N LYS A 59 -0.94 5.40 -12.89
CA LYS A 59 -0.92 6.82 -12.54
C LYS A 59 -2.26 7.25 -11.94
N THR A 60 -2.19 7.84 -10.75
CA THR A 60 -3.35 8.17 -9.93
C THR A 60 -3.34 9.65 -9.57
N ILE A 61 -4.51 10.30 -9.63
CA ILE A 61 -4.69 11.69 -9.22
C ILE A 61 -5.30 11.69 -7.82
N VAL A 62 -4.51 12.09 -6.82
CA VAL A 62 -4.97 12.27 -5.45
C VAL A 62 -5.64 13.64 -5.33
N GLY A 63 -6.85 13.66 -4.78
CA GLY A 63 -7.58 14.90 -4.59
C GLY A 63 -8.04 15.55 -5.91
N LYS A 64 -8.58 14.76 -6.84
CA LYS A 64 -9.09 15.24 -8.16
C LYS A 64 -10.03 16.46 -8.09
N ARG A 65 -10.75 16.64 -6.98
CA ARG A 65 -11.66 17.78 -6.73
C ARG A 65 -11.08 18.85 -5.79
N SER A 66 -9.81 18.72 -5.40
CA SER A 66 -9.14 19.68 -4.51
C SER A 66 -8.61 20.87 -5.30
N LYS A 67 -8.25 21.95 -4.59
CA LYS A 67 -7.61 23.13 -5.20
C LYS A 67 -6.23 22.81 -5.79
N HIS A 68 -5.54 21.81 -5.25
CA HIS A 68 -4.20 21.39 -5.66
C HIS A 68 -4.14 19.86 -5.77
N PRO A 69 -4.64 19.29 -6.89
CA PRO A 69 -4.54 17.86 -7.12
C PRO A 69 -3.08 17.45 -7.30
N ILE A 70 -2.73 16.25 -6.83
CA ILE A 70 -1.39 15.69 -6.94
C ILE A 70 -1.46 14.46 -7.86
N GLU A 71 -0.61 14.42 -8.87
CA GLU A 71 -0.43 13.23 -9.69
C GLU A 71 0.73 12.39 -9.15
N ILE A 72 0.50 11.09 -8.97
CA ILE A 72 1.48 10.10 -8.52
C ILE A 72 1.47 8.91 -9.48
N ASP A 73 2.60 8.22 -9.62
CA ASP A 73 2.74 7.12 -10.60
C ASP A 73 2.11 5.81 -10.10
N GLY A 74 1.97 5.66 -8.78
CA GLY A 74 1.34 4.53 -8.11
C GLY A 74 -0.02 4.85 -7.48
N ALA A 75 -0.78 3.79 -7.13
CA ALA A 75 -2.05 3.91 -6.42
C ALA A 75 -1.94 3.69 -4.89
N ALA A 76 -0.72 3.79 -4.34
CA ALA A 76 -0.44 3.57 -2.93
C ALA A 76 0.28 4.79 -2.34
N ILE A 77 -0.07 5.13 -1.08
CA ILE A 77 0.55 6.23 -0.35
C ILE A 77 1.02 5.75 1.02
N VAL A 78 2.06 6.38 1.54
CA VAL A 78 2.52 6.14 2.91
C VAL A 78 1.62 6.93 3.87
N ALA A 79 0.97 6.22 4.79
CA ALA A 79 0.12 6.85 5.80
C ALA A 79 0.96 7.63 6.83
N ALA A 80 0.40 8.73 7.33
CA ALA A 80 1.04 9.54 8.36
C ALA A 80 1.21 8.74 9.67
N MET A 81 2.43 8.68 10.18
CA MET A 81 2.78 8.04 11.47
C MET A 81 3.31 9.08 12.46
N SER A 82 2.94 8.94 13.73
CA SER A 82 3.26 9.93 14.77
C SER A 82 4.77 10.05 15.02
N PHE A 83 5.20 11.16 15.64
CA PHE A 83 6.61 11.40 15.99
C PHE A 83 7.15 10.47 17.08
N GLY A 84 6.28 9.82 17.86
CA GLY A 84 6.68 8.80 18.85
C GLY A 84 6.70 7.37 18.31
N ALA A 85 6.15 7.13 17.12
CA ALA A 85 6.03 5.77 16.56
C ALA A 85 7.23 5.35 15.70
N LEU A 86 8.00 6.30 15.15
CA LEU A 86 9.15 6.05 14.29
C LEU A 86 10.28 7.02 14.61
N SER A 87 11.53 6.56 14.49
CA SER A 87 12.71 7.41 14.60
C SER A 87 12.76 8.45 13.46
N ALA A 88 13.47 9.56 13.69
CA ALA A 88 13.67 10.59 12.68
C ALA A 88 14.35 10.04 11.41
N THR A 89 15.34 9.16 11.57
CA THR A 89 16.03 8.49 10.47
C THR A 89 15.11 7.59 9.67
N ALA A 90 14.20 6.87 10.33
CA ALA A 90 13.21 6.03 9.65
C ALA A 90 12.26 6.87 8.78
N LYS A 91 11.79 8.02 9.27
CA LYS A 91 10.94 8.93 8.48
C LYS A 91 11.66 9.45 7.23
N ILE A 92 12.94 9.80 7.35
CA ILE A 92 13.76 10.25 6.21
C ILE A 92 13.94 9.10 5.20
N ALA A 93 14.24 7.89 5.67
CA ALA A 93 14.39 6.72 4.81
C ALA A 93 13.09 6.40 4.06
N ILE A 94 11.94 6.45 4.74
CA ILE A 94 10.62 6.28 4.15
C ILE A 94 10.34 7.36 3.10
N ALA A 95 10.63 8.63 3.40
CA ALA A 95 10.42 9.72 2.46
C ALA A 95 11.25 9.54 1.18
N LYS A 96 12.53 9.18 1.32
CA LYS A 96 13.40 8.86 0.18
C LYS A 96 12.88 7.67 -0.62
N GLY A 97 12.49 6.60 0.05
CA GLY A 97 11.92 5.41 -0.59
C GLY A 97 10.63 5.71 -1.34
N ALA A 98 9.75 6.54 -0.77
CA ALA A 98 8.52 6.99 -1.42
C ALA A 98 8.84 7.82 -2.69
N THR A 99 9.77 8.78 -2.60
CA THR A 99 10.17 9.57 -3.79
C THR A 99 10.76 8.72 -4.91
N LEU A 100 11.48 7.64 -4.58
CA LEU A 100 12.00 6.71 -5.59
C LEU A 100 10.92 5.81 -6.21
N ALA A 101 9.81 5.59 -5.50
CA ALA A 101 8.72 4.73 -5.96
C ALA A 101 7.70 5.46 -6.86
N GLY A 102 7.73 6.80 -6.91
CA GLY A 102 6.81 7.65 -7.67
C GLY A 102 5.57 8.07 -6.88
#